data_AF-A0AA51YM29-F1
#
_entry.id   AF-A0AA51YM29-F1
#
_cell.length_a   1.000
_cell.length_b   1.000
_cell.length_c   1.000
_cell.angle_alpha   90.00
_cell.angle_beta   90.00
_cell.angle_gamma   90.00
#
_symmetry.space_group_name_H-M   'P 1'
#
loop_
_entity.id
_entity.type
_entity.pdbx_description
1 polymer ?
#
loop_
_entity_poly.entity_id
_entity_poly.type
_entity_poly.pdbx_seq_one_letter_code
_entity_poly.pdbx_strand_id
1 'polypeptide(L)' 'MPVTLIESNEQYKITIPNNIVQLEGVKAGQKFNIVKIQGYLALEPVR' A
#
# COMPACT_ATOMS: atom_id res chain seq x y z
N MET A 1 -7.14 -3.23 -11.23
CA MET A 1 -7.91 -2.11 -10.64
C MET A 1 -6.97 -0.92 -10.54
N PRO A 2 -7.32 0.25 -11.09
CA PRO A 2 -6.52 1.45 -10.90
C PRO A 2 -6.62 1.90 -9.43
N VAL A 3 -5.50 2.32 -8.85
CA VAL A 3 -5.45 3.02 -7.56
C VAL A 3 -5.06 4.47 -7.81
N THR A 4 -5.65 5.39 -7.07
CA THR A 4 -5.36 6.82 -7.20
C THR A 4 -4.26 7.22 -6.21
N LEU A 5 -3.25 7.93 -6.72
CA LEU A 5 -2.25 8.61 -5.90
C LEU A 5 -2.77 10.01 -5.55
N ILE A 6 -2.87 10.33 -4.27
CA ILE A 6 -3.37 11.63 -3.78
C ILE A 6 -2.24 12.32 -3.02
N GLU A 7 -1.93 13.57 -3.38
CA GLU A 7 -0.96 14.39 -2.66
C GLU A 7 -1.63 15.16 -1.51
N SER A 8 -1.01 15.14 -0.32
CA SER A 8 -1.50 15.81 0.88
C SER A 8 -0.32 16.15 1.80
N ASN A 9 -0.11 17.43 2.10
CA ASN A 9 0.97 17.92 2.97
C ASN A 9 2.35 17.39 2.55
N GLU A 10 2.71 17.54 1.28
CA GLU A 10 3.99 17.08 0.70
C GLU A 10 4.20 15.55 0.78
N GLN A 11 3.13 14.79 1.07
CA GLN A 11 3.15 13.34 1.11
C GLN A 11 2.15 12.77 0.11
N TYR A 12 2.58 11.74 -0.62
CA TYR A 12 1.70 10.97 -1.49
C TYR A 12 1.04 9.84 -0.70
N LYS A 13 -0.28 9.69 -0.87
CA LYS A 13 -1.12 8.68 -0.24
C LYS A 13 -1.76 7.81 -1.32
N ILE A 14 -1.76 6.50 -1.10
CA ILE A 14 -2.49 5.52 -1.92
C ILE A 14 -3.56 4.91 -1.03
N THR A 15 -4.80 4.93 -1.49
CA THR A 15 -5.89 4.23 -0.80
C THR A 15 -5.91 2.78 -1.26
N ILE A 16 -5.63 1.86 -0.34
CA ILE A 16 -5.73 0.42 -0.61
C ILE A 16 -7.20 0.02 -0.56
N PRO A 17 -7.75 -0.60 -1.61
CA PRO A 17 -9.13 -1.09 -1.61
C PRO A 17 -9.42 -2.08 -0.49
N ASN A 18 -10.59 -2.00 0.13
CA ASN A 18 -10.96 -2.81 1.29
C ASN A 18 -10.91 -4.33 1.02
N ASN A 19 -11.23 -4.78 -0.20
CA ASN A 19 -11.14 -6.19 -0.58
C ASN A 19 -9.69 -6.72 -0.55
N ILE A 20 -8.69 -5.89 -0.87
CA ILE A 20 -7.28 -6.27 -0.78
C ILE A 20 -6.84 -6.35 0.68
N VAL A 21 -7.26 -5.39 1.51
CA VAL A 21 -7.00 -5.39 2.96
C VAL A 21 -7.54 -6.68 3.60
N GLN A 22 -8.76 -7.09 3.22
CA GLN A 22 -9.39 -8.32 3.70
C GLN A 22 -8.69 -9.58 3.20
N LEU A 23 -8.33 -9.63 1.90
CA LEU A 23 -7.65 -10.77 1.28
C LEU A 23 -6.28 -11.03 1.94
N GLU A 24 -5.49 -9.98 2.13
CA GLU A 24 -4.13 -10.05 2.67
C GLU A 24 -4.10 -10.04 4.21
N GLY A 25 -5.27 -9.88 4.87
CA GLY A 25 -5.37 -9.84 6.32
C GLY A 25 -4.62 -8.67 6.98
N VAL A 26 -4.48 -7.55 6.26
CA VAL A 26 -3.75 -6.36 6.73
C VAL A 26 -4.46 -5.74 7.92
N LYS A 27 -3.71 -5.41 8.98
CA LYS A 27 -4.26 -4.81 10.21
C LYS A 27 -3.84 -3.34 10.36
N ALA A 28 -4.68 -2.57 11.04
CA ALA A 28 -4.33 -1.21 11.42
C ALA A 28 -3.04 -1.19 12.25
N GLY A 29 -2.11 -0.30 11.91
CA GLY A 29 -0.81 -0.18 12.57
C GLY A 29 0.28 -1.12 12.05
N GLN A 30 -0.05 -2.05 11.14
CA GLN A 30 0.95 -2.90 10.47
C GLN A 30 1.87 -2.04 9.60
N LYS A 31 3.17 -2.32 9.65
CA LYS A 31 4.20 -1.59 8.90
C LYS A 31 4.61 -2.38 7.67
N PHE A 32 4.97 -1.67 6.61
CA PHE A 32 5.40 -2.24 5.34
C PHE A 32 6.61 -1.48 4.79
N ASN A 33 7.51 -2.20 4.15
CA ASN A 33 8.52 -1.64 3.27
C ASN A 33 7.92 -1.47 1.87
N ILE A 34 8.25 -0.36 1.20
CA ILE A 34 7.93 -0.18 -0.22
C ILE A 34 9.14 -0.69 -1.02
N VAL A 35 8.92 -1.69 -1.85
CA VAL A 35 9.96 -2.29 -2.71
C VAL A 35 9.57 -2.21 -4.18
N LYS A 36 10.57 -2.09 -5.06
CA LYS A 36 10.36 -2.08 -6.51
C LYS A 36 10.70 -3.45 -7.09
N ILE A 37 9.72 -4.12 -7.68
CA ILE A 37 9.87 -5.46 -8.30
C ILE A 37 9.39 -5.37 -9.74
N GLN A 38 10.31 -5.54 -10.71
CA GLN A 38 9.99 -5.70 -12.14
C GLN A 38 8.93 -4.71 -12.69
N GLY A 39 9.06 -3.42 -12.38
CA GLY A 39 8.13 -2.39 -12.86
C GLY A 39 6.90 -2.16 -11.96
N TYR A 40 6.76 -2.92 -10.88
CA TYR A 40 5.72 -2.76 -9.86
C TYR A 40 6.30 -2.17 -8.58
N LEU A 41 5.47 -1.41 -7.87
CA LEU A 41 5.68 -1.09 -6.46
C LEU A 41 4.92 -2.11 -5.63
N ALA A 42 5.61 -2.80 -4.72
CA ALA A 42 5.05 -3.79 -3.83
C ALA A 42 5.23 -3.35 -2.37
N LEU A 43 4.30 -3.79 -1.52
CA LEU A 43 4.33 -3.59 -0.08
C LEU A 43 4.75 -4.89 0.59
N GLU A 44 5.93 -4.90 1.23
CA GLU A 44 6.44 -6.06 1.95
C GLU A 44 6.23 -5.85 3.47
N PRO A 45 5.54 -6.74 4.20
CA PRO A 45 5.29 -6.56 5.62
C PRO A 45 6.58 -6.60 6.45
N VAL A 46 6.71 -5.67 7.40
CA VAL A 46 7.81 -5.66 8.37
C VAL A 46 7.48 -6.64 9.49
N ARG A 47 8.41 -7.58 9.78
CA ARG A 47 8.30 -8.55 10.88
C ARG A 47 8.61 -7.95 12.24
#